data_AF-A0A8H8NHG7-F1
#
_entry.id   AF-A0A8H8NHG7-F1
#
_cell.length_a   1.000
_cell.length_b   1.000
_cell.length_c   1.000
_cell.angle_alpha   90.00
_cell.angle_beta   90.00
_cell.angle_gamma   90.00
#
_symmetry.space_group_name_H-M   'P 1'
#
loop_
_entity.id
_entity.type
_entity.pdbx_description
1 polymer ?
#
loop_
_entity_poly.entity_id
_entity_poly.type
_entity_poly.pdbx_seq_one_letter_code
_entity_poly.pdbx_strand_id
1 'polypeptide(L)'
;MAPQEFYVRLQHGITGGFAPPTPNAIHMLSRSSDLPSKLFVQSQVRPSGESSLAPFGEKELSVDEHDHLVTELHSILKELPTEQPPGSEDIYGMDTSIMWGSEDLEWKNGGPQGCGGGQSEVQPTDEQKAKFKRAVDIVTELSGKNA
;
A
#
# COMPACT_ATOMS: atom_id res chain seq x y z
N MET A 1 -9.68 7.60 15.22
CA MET A 1 -10.78 7.33 14.28
C MET A 1 -10.21 7.40 12.90
N ALA A 2 -10.64 6.50 12.01
CA ALA A 2 -10.25 6.54 10.62
C ALA A 2 -10.75 7.84 9.95
N PRO A 3 -10.03 8.36 8.94
CA PRO A 3 -10.54 9.47 8.15
C PRO A 3 -11.90 9.14 7.51
N GLN A 4 -12.73 10.17 7.36
CA GLN A 4 -14.03 10.06 6.70
C GLN A 4 -13.88 9.86 5.19
N GLU A 5 -12.79 10.37 4.62
CA GLU A 5 -12.39 10.16 3.23
C GLU A 5 -10.92 9.77 3.18
N PHE A 6 -10.63 8.71 2.43
CA PHE A 6 -9.26 8.31 2.16
C PHE A 6 -9.19 7.42 0.92
N TYR A 7 -7.97 7.31 0.40
CA TYR A 7 -7.58 6.37 -0.62
C TYR A 7 -6.30 5.67 -0.17
N VAL A 8 -6.22 4.36 -0.38
CA VAL A 8 -4.99 3.60 -0.23
C VAL A 8 -4.73 2.76 -1.48
N ARG A 9 -3.45 2.62 -1.84
CA ARG A 9 -2.98 1.71 -2.88
C ARG A 9 -1.80 0.91 -2.37
N LEU A 10 -1.97 -0.39 -2.26
CA LEU A 10 -0.91 -1.36 -2.05
C LEU A 10 -0.48 -1.93 -3.41
N GLN A 11 0.80 -1.85 -3.73
CA GLN A 11 1.40 -2.46 -4.91
C GLN A 11 2.51 -3.42 -4.51
N HIS A 12 2.47 -4.64 -5.04
CA HIS A 12 3.58 -5.60 -4.95
C HIS A 12 4.33 -5.66 -6.28
N GLY A 13 5.66 -5.82 -6.25
CA GLY A 13 6.51 -5.71 -7.45
C GLY A 13 6.89 -4.25 -7.72
N ILE A 14 7.71 -3.68 -6.84
CA ILE A 14 8.28 -2.33 -7.00
C ILE A 14 9.80 -2.34 -7.24
N THR A 15 10.44 -3.48 -7.00
CA THR A 15 11.87 -3.71 -7.17
C THR A 15 12.12 -4.60 -8.39
N GLY A 16 13.29 -4.44 -9.00
CA GLY A 16 13.74 -5.24 -10.13
C GLY A 16 13.34 -4.70 -11.51
N GLY A 17 14.05 -5.20 -12.53
CA GLY A 17 13.90 -4.82 -13.93
C GLY A 17 14.90 -3.75 -14.39
N PHE A 18 15.47 -3.95 -15.58
CA PHE A 18 16.12 -2.87 -16.36
C PHE A 18 15.06 -1.91 -16.95
N ALA A 19 13.83 -2.41 -17.11
CA ALA A 19 12.61 -1.69 -17.50
C ALA A 19 11.81 -1.29 -16.23
N PRO A 20 10.84 -0.34 -16.31
CA PRO A 20 10.01 0.04 -15.16
C PRO A 20 9.37 -1.18 -14.46
N PRO A 21 9.10 -1.09 -13.14
CA PRO A 21 8.65 -2.21 -12.35
C PRO A 21 7.37 -2.83 -12.93
N THR A 22 7.33 -4.16 -12.93
CA THR A 22 6.20 -4.96 -13.40
C THR A 22 5.41 -5.45 -12.20
N PRO A 23 4.35 -4.73 -11.78
CA PRO A 23 3.62 -5.10 -10.58
C PRO A 23 3.00 -6.49 -10.70
N ASN A 24 3.01 -7.22 -9.59
CA ASN A 24 2.40 -8.53 -9.43
C ASN A 24 0.95 -8.41 -8.93
N ALA A 25 0.69 -7.39 -8.11
CA ALA A 25 -0.64 -7.10 -7.60
C ALA A 25 -0.80 -5.61 -7.29
N ILE A 26 -2.03 -5.11 -7.45
CA ILE A 26 -2.47 -3.80 -6.98
C ILE A 26 -3.77 -4.01 -6.22
N HIS A 27 -3.81 -3.48 -5.00
CA HIS A 27 -5.00 -3.44 -4.15
C HIS A 27 -5.32 -1.99 -3.84
N MET A 28 -6.54 -1.55 -4.14
CA MET A 28 -7.00 -0.19 -3.91
C MET A 28 -8.19 -0.21 -2.97
N LEU A 29 -8.15 0.64 -1.95
CA LEU A 29 -9.27 0.84 -1.05
C LEU A 29 -9.60 2.32 -1.02
N SER A 30 -10.88 2.64 -1.01
CA SER A 30 -11.34 4.02 -0.97
C SER A 30 -12.62 4.16 -0.14
N ARG A 31 -12.68 5.23 0.63
CA ARG A 31 -13.88 5.69 1.35
C ARG A 31 -14.21 7.10 0.88
N SER A 32 -15.46 7.31 0.49
CA SER A 32 -16.01 8.62 0.08
C SER A 32 -17.01 9.11 1.12
N SER A 33 -17.11 10.43 1.31
CA SER A 33 -18.13 11.05 2.15
C SER A 33 -19.55 10.84 1.62
N ASP A 34 -19.72 10.55 0.32
CA ASP A 34 -21.02 10.23 -0.29
C ASP A 34 -21.61 8.92 0.26
N LEU A 35 -20.75 7.96 0.61
CA LEU A 35 -21.12 6.64 1.12
C LEU A 35 -20.30 6.28 2.36
N PRO A 36 -20.54 6.98 3.50
CA PRO A 36 -19.63 6.96 4.65
C PRO A 36 -19.60 5.63 5.40
N SER A 37 -20.59 4.76 5.19
CA SER A 37 -20.67 3.42 5.78
C SER A 37 -20.00 2.33 4.93
N LYS A 38 -19.47 2.67 3.76
CA LYS A 38 -18.91 1.73 2.79
C LYS A 38 -17.43 1.99 2.53
N LEU A 39 -16.67 0.90 2.53
CA LEU A 39 -15.30 0.86 2.06
C LEU A 39 -15.27 0.08 0.74
N PHE A 40 -14.88 0.74 -0.34
CA PHE A 40 -14.73 0.12 -1.65
C PHE A 40 -13.36 -0.51 -1.78
N VAL A 41 -13.30 -1.73 -2.30
CA VAL A 41 -12.05 -2.46 -2.49
C VAL A 41 -11.99 -3.01 -3.91
N GLN A 42 -10.92 -2.67 -4.64
CA GLN A 42 -10.65 -3.19 -5.99
C GLN A 42 -9.27 -3.83 -6.02
N SER A 43 -9.18 -5.01 -6.61
CA SER A 43 -7.91 -5.76 -6.71
C SER A 43 -7.61 -6.14 -8.15
N GLN A 44 -6.34 -6.03 -8.53
CA GLN A 44 -5.80 -6.49 -9.80
C GLN A 44 -4.55 -7.33 -9.55
N VAL A 45 -4.40 -8.44 -10.27
CA VAL A 45 -3.32 -9.41 -10.05
C VAL A 45 -2.81 -9.89 -11.40
N ARG A 46 -1.51 -10.09 -11.52
CA ARG A 46 -0.89 -10.66 -12.71
C ARG A 46 -1.04 -12.19 -12.66
N PRO A 47 -1.78 -12.81 -13.59
CA PRO A 47 -1.80 -14.27 -13.69
C PRO A 47 -0.40 -14.81 -14.05
N SER A 48 -0.11 -16.04 -13.64
CA SER A 48 1.17 -16.68 -13.96
C SER A 48 1.36 -16.77 -15.48
N GLY A 49 2.50 -16.28 -15.98
CA GLY A 49 2.83 -16.28 -17.41
C GLY A 49 2.32 -15.07 -18.20
N GLU A 50 1.54 -14.18 -17.58
CA GLU A 50 0.99 -13.00 -18.25
C GLU A 50 1.83 -11.74 -18.06
N SER A 51 1.80 -10.86 -19.07
CA SER A 51 2.53 -9.59 -19.05
C SER A 51 1.75 -8.45 -18.37
N SER A 52 0.46 -8.65 -18.11
CA SER A 52 -0.47 -7.60 -17.65
C SER A 52 -1.24 -8.02 -16.39
N LEU A 53 -1.66 -7.02 -15.63
CA LEU A 53 -2.59 -7.21 -14.52
C LEU A 53 -4.00 -7.50 -15.05
N ALA A 54 -4.71 -8.42 -14.41
CA ALA A 54 -6.12 -8.69 -14.65
C ALA A 54 -6.95 -8.30 -13.41
N PRO A 55 -8.20 -7.83 -13.58
CA PRO A 55 -9.13 -7.67 -12.48
C PRO A 55 -9.27 -8.99 -11.71
N PHE A 56 -9.07 -8.94 -10.40
CA PHE A 56 -9.19 -10.10 -9.52
C PHE A 56 -10.49 -10.07 -8.73
N GLY A 57 -10.98 -8.88 -8.39
CA GLY A 57 -12.26 -8.74 -7.72
C GLY A 57 -12.54 -7.31 -7.26
N GLU A 58 -13.83 -7.06 -7.04
CA GLU A 58 -14.37 -5.85 -6.43
C GLU A 58 -15.31 -6.24 -5.31
N LYS A 59 -15.24 -5.53 -4.19
CA LYS A 59 -16.15 -5.72 -3.07
C LYS A 59 -16.36 -4.45 -2.28
N GLU A 60 -17.46 -4.44 -1.55
CA GLU A 60 -17.76 -3.42 -0.55
C GLU A 60 -17.68 -4.05 0.84
N LEU A 61 -17.04 -3.36 1.77
CA LEU A 61 -17.00 -3.72 3.18
C LEU A 61 -17.78 -2.70 4.01
N SER A 62 -18.35 -3.15 5.12
CA SER A 62 -18.92 -2.26 6.14
C SER A 62 -17.79 -1.53 6.87
N VAL A 63 -17.84 -0.21 6.92
CA VAL A 63 -16.86 0.57 7.69
C VAL A 63 -16.94 0.24 9.18
N ASP A 64 -18.14 0.06 9.74
CA ASP A 64 -18.31 -0.18 11.17
C ASP A 64 -17.60 -1.46 11.64
N GLU A 65 -17.55 -2.48 10.77
CA GLU A 65 -16.87 -3.74 11.05
C GLU A 65 -15.34 -3.63 10.93
N HIS A 66 -14.84 -2.69 10.13
CA HIS A 66 -13.42 -2.60 9.73
C HIS A 66 -12.74 -1.29 10.16
N ASP A 67 -13.43 -0.38 10.87
CA ASP A 67 -12.91 0.93 11.27
C ASP A 67 -11.64 0.81 12.12
N HIS A 68 -11.56 -0.23 12.95
CA HIS A 68 -10.38 -0.50 13.77
C HIS A 68 -9.14 -0.79 12.92
N LEU A 69 -9.27 -1.56 11.83
CA LEU A 69 -8.17 -1.86 10.91
C LEU A 69 -7.74 -0.62 10.13
N VAL A 70 -8.70 0.18 9.65
CA VAL A 70 -8.39 1.42 8.93
C VAL A 70 -7.73 2.45 9.86
N THR A 71 -8.20 2.55 11.11
CA THR A 71 -7.61 3.42 12.14
C THR A 71 -6.19 2.96 12.49
N GLU A 72 -5.96 1.65 12.63
CA GLU A 72 -4.65 1.07 12.88
C GLU A 72 -3.69 1.38 11.73
N LEU A 73 -4.11 1.14 10.48
CA LEU A 73 -3.33 1.44 9.28
C LEU A 73 -2.94 2.92 9.21
N HIS A 74 -3.90 3.83 9.38
CA HIS A 74 -3.63 5.28 9.37
C HIS A 74 -2.64 5.69 10.47
N SER A 75 -2.78 5.10 11.67
CA SER A 75 -1.89 5.38 12.80
C SER A 75 -0.48 4.87 12.56
N ILE A 76 -0.32 3.66 12.00
CA ILE A 76 0.98 3.11 11.59
C ILE A 76 1.65 4.04 10.59
N LEU A 77 0.96 4.44 9.52
CA LEU A 77 1.56 5.23 8.44
C LEU A 77 2.05 6.61 8.91
N LYS A 78 1.43 7.21 9.94
CA LYS A 78 1.90 8.46 10.55
C LYS A 78 3.26 8.35 11.24
N GLU A 79 3.62 7.16 11.71
CA GLU A 79 4.87 6.92 12.43
C GLU A 79 6.01 6.42 11.54
N LEU A 80 5.67 5.99 10.32
CA LEU A 80 6.61 5.37 9.41
C LEU A 80 7.35 6.42 8.57
N PRO A 81 8.69 6.35 8.49
CA PRO A 81 9.44 7.24 7.63
C PRO A 81 9.30 6.81 6.16
N THR A 82 9.59 7.73 5.24
CA THR A 82 9.67 7.45 3.80
C THR A 82 11.10 7.60 3.32
N GLU A 83 11.43 6.96 2.20
CA GLU A 83 12.76 7.03 1.62
C GLU A 83 13.10 8.48 1.19
N GLN A 84 14.35 8.86 1.45
CA GLN A 84 14.98 10.10 1.01
C GLN A 84 16.29 9.82 0.28
N PRO A 85 16.45 10.26 -0.98
CA PRO A 85 15.43 10.86 -1.84
C PRO A 85 14.26 9.90 -2.14
N PRO A 86 13.05 10.40 -2.44
CA PRO A 86 11.91 9.56 -2.81
C PRO A 86 12.22 8.59 -3.97
N GLY A 87 11.80 7.34 -3.85
CA GLY A 87 12.08 6.27 -4.83
C GLY A 87 13.53 5.79 -4.91
N SER A 88 14.42 6.19 -3.99
CA SER A 88 15.83 5.77 -4.01
C SER A 88 16.04 4.29 -3.68
N GLU A 89 15.35 3.80 -2.65
CA GLU A 89 15.54 2.48 -2.06
C GLU A 89 14.19 1.92 -1.58
N ASP A 90 13.97 0.61 -1.71
CA ASP A 90 12.92 -0.08 -0.95
C ASP A 90 13.41 -0.27 0.49
N ILE A 91 13.29 0.79 1.29
CA ILE A 91 13.82 0.85 2.67
C ILE A 91 13.17 -0.19 3.61
N TYR A 92 12.02 -0.75 3.22
CA TYR A 92 11.34 -1.80 3.96
C TYR A 92 11.71 -3.21 3.49
N GLY A 93 12.30 -3.35 2.29
CA GLY A 93 12.81 -4.61 1.74
C GLY A 93 11.72 -5.65 1.49
N MET A 94 10.51 -5.22 1.18
CA MET A 94 9.33 -6.07 1.04
C MET A 94 8.81 -6.15 -0.40
N ASP A 95 9.49 -5.52 -1.36
CA ASP A 95 9.03 -5.41 -2.75
C ASP A 95 7.60 -4.85 -2.84
N THR A 96 7.28 -3.92 -1.94
CA THR A 96 5.92 -3.46 -1.70
C THR A 96 5.85 -1.96 -1.44
N SER A 97 4.92 -1.27 -2.10
CA SER A 97 4.61 0.14 -1.91
C SER A 97 3.20 0.32 -1.39
N ILE A 98 3.04 1.20 -0.40
CA ILE A 98 1.76 1.77 0.01
C ILE A 98 1.76 3.24 -0.39
N MET A 99 0.67 3.69 -1.00
CA MET A 99 0.30 5.10 -1.08
C MET A 99 -0.98 5.29 -0.28
N TRP A 100 -1.00 6.32 0.56
CA TRP A 100 -2.15 6.75 1.35
C TRP A 100 -2.40 8.23 1.10
N GLY A 101 -3.66 8.60 0.93
CA GLY A 101 -4.11 9.99 0.94
C GLY A 101 -5.40 10.14 1.74
N SER A 102 -5.40 11.06 2.69
CA SER A 102 -6.56 11.58 3.42
C SER A 102 -6.35 13.08 3.67
N GLU A 103 -7.36 13.76 4.20
CA GLU A 103 -7.28 15.20 4.54
C GLU A 103 -6.06 15.54 5.42
N ASP A 104 -5.68 14.63 6.31
CA ASP A 104 -4.68 14.84 7.35
C ASP A 104 -3.34 14.10 7.13
N LEU A 105 -3.25 13.27 6.08
CA LEU A 105 -2.04 12.48 5.81
C LEU A 105 -1.91 12.20 4.31
N GLU A 106 -0.77 12.59 3.75
CA GLU A 106 -0.25 12.06 2.50
C GLU A 106 1.00 11.25 2.82
N TRP A 107 0.99 9.96 2.52
CA TRP A 107 2.11 9.08 2.79
C TRP A 107 2.34 8.15 1.60
N LYS A 108 3.59 7.97 1.21
CA LYS A 108 3.95 7.05 0.14
C LYS A 108 5.38 6.57 0.32
N ASN A 109 5.59 5.25 0.28
CA ASN A 109 6.91 4.69 0.04
C ASN A 109 7.04 4.19 -1.39
N GLY A 110 8.28 4.15 -1.85
CA GLY A 110 8.66 3.64 -3.17
C GLY A 110 9.84 2.68 -3.09
N GLY A 111 10.37 2.41 -4.27
CA GLY A 111 11.60 1.67 -4.48
C GLY A 111 12.23 2.13 -5.80
N PRO A 112 13.49 1.73 -6.05
CA PRO A 112 14.22 2.14 -7.23
C PRO A 112 13.52 1.66 -8.50
N GLN A 113 13.32 2.56 -9.46
CA GLN A 113 12.77 2.23 -10.78
C GLN A 113 13.83 2.43 -11.88
N GLY A 114 13.99 1.43 -12.74
CA GLY A 114 14.98 1.47 -13.84
C GLY A 114 16.42 1.54 -13.33
N CYS A 115 17.32 2.19 -14.08
CA CYS A 115 18.73 2.35 -13.71
C CYS A 115 18.99 3.39 -12.60
N GLY A 116 17.94 4.08 -12.12
CA GLY A 116 18.02 5.09 -11.07
C GLY A 116 17.83 4.46 -9.70
N GLY A 117 18.84 3.73 -9.22
CA GLY A 117 18.89 3.23 -7.85
C GLY A 117 19.82 4.08 -6.99
N GLY A 118 19.59 4.09 -5.68
CA GLY A 118 20.45 4.73 -4.69
C GLY A 118 20.24 4.15 -3.30
N GLN A 119 21.04 4.60 -2.34
CA GLN A 119 20.77 4.32 -0.92
C GLN A 119 19.96 5.46 -0.36
N SER A 120 18.94 5.15 0.46
CA SER A 120 18.24 6.18 1.18
C SER A 120 19.04 6.65 2.40
N GLU A 121 19.02 7.96 2.66
CA GLU A 121 19.50 8.56 3.91
C GLU A 121 18.66 8.11 5.12
N VAL A 122 17.46 7.58 4.87
CA VAL A 122 16.54 7.06 5.87
C VAL A 122 16.63 5.54 5.88
N GLN A 123 16.85 4.97 7.07
CA GLN A 123 16.87 3.53 7.28
C GLN A 123 15.93 3.20 8.44
N PRO A 124 14.78 2.53 8.18
CA PRO A 124 13.80 2.24 9.22
C PRO A 124 14.35 1.19 10.19
N THR A 125 13.98 1.32 11.46
CA THR A 125 14.29 0.33 12.50
C THR A 125 13.53 -0.97 12.26
N ASP A 126 13.94 -2.06 12.91
CA ASP A 126 13.22 -3.34 12.83
C ASP A 126 11.75 -3.23 13.31
N GLU A 127 11.49 -2.39 14.31
CA GLU A 127 10.13 -2.10 14.76
C GLU A 127 9.30 -1.40 13.67
N GLN A 128 9.88 -0.42 12.97
CA GLN A 128 9.23 0.27 11.86
C GLN A 128 8.98 -0.68 10.67
N LYS A 129 9.92 -1.59 10.37
CA LYS A 129 9.71 -2.63 9.36
C LYS A 129 8.58 -3.59 9.75
N ALA A 130 8.50 -3.98 11.03
CA ALA A 130 7.39 -4.80 11.53
C ALA A 130 6.04 -4.08 11.42
N LYS A 131 5.99 -2.77 11.74
CA LYS A 131 4.80 -1.93 11.54
C LYS A 131 4.42 -1.82 10.07
N PHE A 132 5.38 -1.62 9.16
CA PHE A 132 5.11 -1.61 7.72
C PHE A 132 4.55 -2.95 7.24
N LYS A 133 5.11 -4.07 7.70
CA LYS A 133 4.55 -5.39 7.44
C LYS A 133 3.08 -5.49 7.91
N ARG A 134 2.79 -5.00 9.12
CA ARG A 134 1.41 -4.98 9.63
C ARG A 134 0.48 -4.12 8.76
N ALA A 135 0.94 -2.97 8.27
CA ALA A 135 0.17 -2.15 7.33
C ALA A 135 -0.14 -2.90 6.02
N VAL A 136 0.84 -3.65 5.47
CA VAL A 136 0.64 -4.52 4.31
C VAL A 136 -0.38 -5.63 4.61
N ASP A 137 -0.26 -6.28 5.77
CA ASP A 137 -1.17 -7.34 6.20
C ASP A 137 -2.62 -6.83 6.32
N ILE A 138 -2.83 -5.64 6.90
CA ILE A 138 -4.16 -4.99 7.01
C ILE A 138 -4.78 -4.76 5.63
N VAL A 139 -4.03 -4.16 4.70
CA VAL A 139 -4.56 -3.89 3.35
C VAL A 139 -4.89 -5.20 2.61
N THR A 140 -4.07 -6.23 2.81
CA THR A 140 -4.25 -7.56 2.22
C THR A 140 -5.50 -8.26 2.78
N GLU A 141 -5.68 -8.21 4.11
CA GLU A 141 -6.86 -8.72 4.83
C GLU A 141 -8.14 -8.04 4.32
N LEU A 142 -8.15 -6.70 4.27
CA LEU A 142 -9.28 -5.94 3.72
C LEU A 142 -9.51 -6.24 2.24
N SER A 143 -8.47 -6.59 1.48
CA SER A 143 -8.59 -7.03 0.09
C SER A 143 -9.18 -8.43 -0.08
N GLY A 144 -9.28 -9.21 1.00
CA GLY A 144 -9.77 -10.59 0.96
C GLY A 144 -8.79 -11.56 0.32
N LYS A 145 -7.52 -11.16 0.20
CA LYS A 145 -6.43 -12.08 -0.07
C LYS A 145 -5.85 -12.51 1.26
N ASN A 146 -5.69 -13.82 1.46
CA ASN A 146 -4.70 -14.29 2.43
C ASN A 146 -3.35 -14.25 1.72
N ALA A 147 -2.35 -13.64 2.36
CA ALA A 147 -0.97 -13.60 1.90
C ALA A 147 -0.40 -15.02 1.69
#